data_AF-A0A967E061-F1
#
_entry.id   AF-A0A967E061-F1
#
_cell.length_a   1.000
_cell.length_b   1.000
_cell.length_c   1.000
_cell.angle_alpha   90.00
_cell.angle_beta   90.00
_cell.angle_gamma   90.00
#
_symmetry.space_group_name_H-M   'P 1'
#
loop_
_entity.id
_entity.type
_entity.pdbx_description
1 polymer ?
#
loop_
_entity_poly.entity_id
_entity_poly.type
_entity_poly.pdbx_seq_one_letter_code
_entity_poly.pdbx_strand_id
1 'polypeptide(L)'
;EDYTTASQQIFVRVTETETGCFSFTSFDLIVNEIPPLQDGQTNFVCDLNDDGNASFFLPFAENSIIDDAEGFSFQYFETLADAE
;
A
#
# COMPACT_ATOMS: atom_id res chain seq x y z
N GLU A 1 -3.41 9.46 -8.57
CA GLU A 1 -4.87 9.31 -8.69
C GLU A 1 -5.41 9.11 -7.29
N ASP A 2 -5.99 10.16 -6.70
CA ASP A 2 -6.61 10.08 -5.38
C ASP A 2 -7.98 9.41 -5.53
N TYR A 3 -8.08 8.14 -5.14
CA TYR A 3 -9.36 7.46 -5.13
C TYR A 3 -10.14 7.89 -3.88
N THR A 4 -11.34 8.43 -4.05
CA THR A 4 -12.25 8.67 -2.92
C THR A 4 -12.63 7.34 -2.29
N THR A 5 -12.28 7.21 -1.03
CA THR A 5 -12.51 6.07 -0.16
C THR A 5 -13.96 6.08 0.30
N ALA A 6 -14.81 5.48 -0.52
CA ALA A 6 -16.22 5.39 -0.27
C ALA A 6 -16.70 3.95 -0.48
N SER A 7 -17.47 3.45 0.47
CA SER A 7 -18.29 2.27 0.23
C SER A 7 -19.43 2.68 -0.70
N GLN A 8 -19.49 2.06 -1.87
CA GLN A 8 -20.56 2.29 -2.85
C GLN A 8 -21.32 1.00 -3.08
N GLN A 9 -22.65 1.05 -2.89
CA GLN A 9 -23.52 -0.05 -3.29
C GLN A 9 -23.72 -0.03 -4.81
N ILE A 10 -23.36 -1.13 -5.46
CA ILE A 10 -23.51 -1.33 -6.90
C ILE A 10 -24.74 -2.18 -7.14
N PHE A 11 -25.61 -1.72 -8.04
CA PHE A 11 -26.80 -2.44 -8.47
C PHE A 11 -26.58 -3.08 -9.84
N VAL A 12 -26.93 -4.35 -9.95
CA VAL A 12 -26.82 -5.15 -11.17
C VAL A 12 -28.21 -5.54 -11.63
N ARG A 13 -28.51 -5.29 -12.90
CA ARG A 13 -29.72 -5.80 -13.57
C ARG A 13 -29.34 -6.96 -14.47
N VAL A 14 -29.92 -8.13 -14.21
CA VAL A 14 -29.79 -9.31 -15.08
C VAL A 14 -31.06 -9.41 -15.90
N THR A 15 -30.92 -9.55 -17.21
CA THR A 15 -32.05 -9.74 -18.14
C THR A 15 -31.87 -11.06 -18.86
N GLU A 16 -32.90 -11.90 -18.84
CA GLU A 16 -32.95 -13.12 -19.62
C GLU A 16 -33.37 -12.76 -21.06
N THR A 17 -32.61 -13.25 -22.04
CA THR A 17 -32.66 -12.77 -23.43
C THR A 17 -33.81 -13.34 -24.25
N GLU A 18 -34.35 -14.51 -23.91
CA GLU A 18 -35.44 -15.17 -24.65
C GLU A 18 -36.84 -14.70 -24.21
N THR A 19 -37.01 -14.44 -22.91
CA THR A 19 -38.27 -14.07 -22.24
C THR A 19 -38.35 -12.58 -21.93
N GLY A 20 -37.21 -11.88 -21.87
CA GLY A 20 -37.13 -10.46 -21.52
C GLY A 20 -37.34 -10.19 -20.02
N CYS A 21 -37.54 -11.22 -19.19
CA CYS A 21 -37.64 -11.07 -17.75
C CYS A 21 -36.34 -10.51 -17.16
N PHE A 22 -36.44 -9.66 -16.14
CA PHE A 22 -35.26 -9.12 -15.46
C PHE A 22 -35.37 -9.25 -13.94
N SER A 23 -34.21 -9.32 -13.31
CA SER A 23 -34.04 -9.29 -11.85
C SER A 23 -32.93 -8.33 -11.47
N PHE A 24 -32.99 -7.82 -10.24
CA PHE A 24 -31.96 -6.96 -9.67
C PHE A 24 -31.21 -7.71 -8.56
N THR A 25 -29.91 -7.47 -8.47
CA THR A 25 -29.08 -7.85 -7.33
C THR A 25 -28.13 -6.69 -7.00
N SER A 26 -27.49 -6.73 -5.85
CA SER A 26 -26.54 -5.70 -5.44
C SER A 26 -25.39 -6.28 -4.64
N PHE A 27 -24.27 -5.57 -4.65
CA PHE A 27 -23.13 -5.83 -3.78
C PHE A 27 -22.47 -4.50 -3.39
N ASP A 28 -21.75 -4.51 -2.27
CA ASP A 28 -21.02 -3.35 -1.81
C ASP A 28 -19.59 -3.40 -2.33
N LEU A 29 -19.14 -2.32 -2.96
CA LEU A 29 -17.74 -2.08 -3.29
C LEU A 29 -17.12 -1.30 -2.15
N ILE A 30 -16.17 -1.93 -1.44
CA ILE A 30 -15.42 -1.30 -0.35
C ILE A 30 -14.08 -0.86 -0.89
N VAL A 31 -13.86 0.45 -1.00
CA VAL A 31 -12.55 1.03 -1.33
C VAL A 31 -11.89 1.48 -0.04
N ASN A 32 -10.89 0.72 0.41
CA ASN A 32 -10.10 1.08 1.58
C ASN A 32 -9.10 2.19 1.23
N GLU A 33 -8.83 3.10 2.17
CA GLU A 33 -7.75 4.07 2.00
C GLU A 33 -6.40 3.35 2.05
N ILE A 34 -5.44 3.86 1.29
CA ILE A 34 -4.04 3.51 1.51
C ILE A 34 -3.65 4.12 2.87
N PRO A 35 -3.12 3.33 3.83
CA PRO A 35 -2.60 3.88 5.07
C PRO A 35 -1.62 5.02 4.80
N PRO A 36 -1.65 6.10 5.59
CA PRO A 36 -0.71 7.20 5.41
C PRO A 36 0.72 6.70 5.67
N LEU A 37 1.60 6.91 4.70
CA LEU A 37 3.02 6.68 4.89
C LEU A 37 3.60 7.81 5.73
N GLN A 38 4.45 7.45 6.68
CA GLN A 38 5.23 8.39 7.47
C GLN A 38 6.67 8.43 6.97
N ASP A 39 7.34 9.56 7.20
CA ASP A 39 8.78 9.62 7.00
C ASP A 39 9.46 8.58 7.90
N GLY A 40 10.22 7.69 7.28
CA GLY A 40 10.97 6.66 7.99
C GLY A 40 11.96 7.28 8.96
N GLN A 41 12.13 6.65 10.13
CA GLN A 41 13.16 7.04 11.08
C GLN A 41 14.56 6.89 10.45
N THR A 42 15.43 7.86 10.75
CA THR A 42 16.83 7.76 10.39
C THR A 42 17.48 6.61 11.14
N ASN A 43 17.99 5.62 10.42
CA ASN A 43 18.81 4.56 11.00
C ASN A 43 20.16 5.15 11.44
N PHE A 44 20.41 5.12 12.75
CA PHE A 44 21.69 5.52 13.33
C PHE A 44 22.50 4.27 13.73
N VAL A 45 23.74 4.19 13.25
CA VAL A 45 24.68 3.13 13.62
C VAL A 45 26.02 3.77 13.97
N CYS A 46 26.65 3.28 15.05
CA CYS A 46 28.00 3.66 15.40
C CYS A 46 28.99 2.80 14.59
N ASP A 47 30.00 3.42 14.01
CA ASP A 47 31.22 2.73 13.61
C ASP A 47 31.96 2.28 14.90
N LEU A 48 32.02 0.97 15.13
CA LEU A 48 32.61 0.37 16.33
C LEU A 48 34.07 -0.04 16.14
N ASN A 49 34.54 -0.11 14.90
CA ASN A 49 35.89 -0.55 14.53
C ASN A 49 36.77 0.60 14.00
N ASP A 50 36.23 1.82 13.92
CA ASP A 50 36.92 3.06 13.55
C ASP A 50 37.59 2.95 12.17
N ASP A 51 36.94 2.23 11.24
CA ASP A 51 37.42 2.08 9.87
C ASP A 51 36.82 3.14 8.91
N GLY A 52 35.92 3.97 9.43
CA GLY A 52 35.18 5.00 8.69
C GLY A 52 33.92 4.48 8.03
N ASN A 53 33.53 3.23 8.28
CA ASN A 53 32.41 2.55 7.65
C ASN A 53 31.47 1.95 8.70
N ALA A 54 30.16 2.03 8.43
CA ALA A 54 29.17 1.34 9.24
C ALA A 54 28.04 0.83 8.35
N SER A 55 27.62 -0.41 8.59
CA SER A 55 26.51 -1.04 7.86
C SER A 55 25.21 -0.86 8.64
N PHE A 56 24.13 -0.54 7.94
CA PHE A 56 22.78 -0.45 8.50
C PHE A 56 21.84 -1.44 7.80
N PHE A 57 20.81 -1.86 8.52
CA PHE A 57 19.79 -2.77 8.00
C PHE A 57 18.50 -1.99 7.75
N LEU A 58 18.19 -1.75 6.48
CA LEU A 58 17.05 -0.93 6.06
C LEU A 58 15.68 -1.45 6.53
N PRO A 59 15.43 -2.78 6.64
CA PRO A 59 14.15 -3.27 7.14
C PRO A 59 13.78 -2.83 8.55
N PHE A 60 14.73 -2.36 9.36
CA PHE A 60 14.41 -1.80 10.68
C PHE A 60 13.64 -0.47 10.61
N ALA A 61 13.67 0.22 9.48
CA ALA A 61 12.90 1.44 9.28
C ALA A 61 11.46 1.17 8.79
N GLU A 62 11.13 -0.04 8.34
CA GLU A 62 9.81 -0.35 7.74
C GLU A 62 8.66 -0.04 8.69
N ASN A 63 8.73 -0.50 9.94
CA ASN A 63 7.72 -0.25 10.97
C ASN A 63 7.58 1.23 11.37
N SER A 64 8.55 2.08 11.02
CA SER A 64 8.43 3.52 11.24
C SER A 64 7.75 4.24 10.07
N ILE A 65 7.73 3.61 8.89
CA ILE A 65 7.11 4.15 7.67
C ILE A 65 5.61 3.81 7.66
N ILE A 66 5.25 2.63 8.15
CA ILE A 66 3.86 2.15 8.20
C ILE A 66 3.64 1.19 9.38
N ASP A 67 2.56 1.38 10.14
CA ASP A 67 2.25 0.56 11.32
C ASP A 67 1.78 -0.87 10.95
N ASP A 68 1.15 -1.02 9.78
CA ASP A 68 0.70 -2.29 9.21
C ASP A 68 1.07 -2.37 7.73
N ALA A 69 2.10 -3.16 7.43
CA ALA A 69 2.62 -3.35 6.08
C ALA A 69 1.93 -4.51 5.33
N GLU A 70 0.82 -5.07 5.84
CA GLU A 70 0.12 -6.15 5.15
C GLU A 70 -0.32 -5.71 3.74
N GLY A 71 0.09 -6.46 2.72
CA GLY A 71 -0.18 -6.12 1.32
C GLY A 71 0.81 -5.12 0.69
N PHE A 72 1.81 -4.63 1.42
CA PHE A 72 2.88 -3.80 0.89
C PHE A 72 4.15 -4.62 0.59
N SER A 73 4.98 -4.10 -0.31
CA SER A 73 6.31 -4.65 -0.61
C SER A 73 7.35 -3.55 -0.56
N PHE A 74 8.44 -3.76 0.18
CA PHE A 74 9.55 -2.82 0.26
C PHE A 74 10.63 -3.15 -0.78
N GLN A 75 11.18 -2.12 -1.40
CA GLN A 75 12.31 -2.18 -2.31
C GLN A 75 13.38 -1.19 -1.85
N TYR A 76 14.64 -1.55 -2.05
CA TYR A 76 15.79 -0.83 -1.52
C TYR A 76 16.75 -0.49 -2.66
N PHE A 77 17.23 0.74 -2.65
CA PHE A 77 18.02 1.32 -3.74
C PHE A 77 19.23 2.06 -3.16
N GLU A 78 20.36 2.03 -3.87
CA GLU A 78 21.58 2.71 -3.43
C GLU A 78 21.51 4.22 -3.69
N THR A 79 20.74 4.64 -4.70
CA THR A 79 20.58 6.04 -5.09
C THR A 79 19.13 6.41 -5.33
N LEU A 80 18.83 7.71 -5.27
CA LEU A 80 17.50 8.23 -5.65
C LEU A 80 17.17 7.91 -7.11
N ALA A 81 18.17 7.98 -8.00
CA ALA A 81 17.99 7.71 -9.42
C ALA A 81 17.60 6.25 -9.72
N ASP A 82 17.97 5.31 -8.84
CA ASP A 82 17.56 3.91 -8.96
C ASP A 82 16.11 3.68 -8.46
N ALA A 83 15.56 4.62 -7.68
CA ALA A 83 14.26 4.53 -7.04
C ALA A 83 13.13 5.30 -7.78
N GLU A 84 13.47 6.08 -8.81
CA GLU A 84 12.54 6.84 -9.68
C GLU A 84 12.14 6.06 -10.93
#